data_AF-A0A4Y9ZPT9-F1
#
_entry.id   AF-A0A4Y9ZPT9-F1
#
_cell.length_a   1.000
_cell.length_b   1.000
_cell.length_c   1.000
_cell.angle_alpha   90.00
_cell.angle_beta   90.00
_cell.angle_gamma   90.00
#
_symmetry.space_group_name_H-M   'P 1'
#
loop_
_entity.id
_entity.type
_entity.pdbx_description
1 polymer ?
#
loop_
_entity_poly.entity_id
_entity_poly.type
_entity_poly.pdbx_seq_one_letter_code
_entity_poly.pdbx_strand_id
1 'polypeptide(L)'
;MLSLSASKWLPDWSIGTFSAIAVHVGYLLLVRLLRWRRYNEVHRRFAGRLKDLTVEEAQEIVSLSSNFDIVFVSGLAGAVAFMKTLAIPSTSDLLVKTGEMRSDFYTSKRLADCAYSPFEAVVIWTSSVGTWADCPLGKALFSEKPGAPTQLDPHAYLAIARVNWLHRKYDISNDDYLYTLSVFVLELP
;
A
#
# COMPACT_ATOMS: atom_id res chain seq x y z
N MET A 1 -37.13 -41.18 -22.68
CA MET A 1 -37.64 -39.80 -22.89
C MET A 1 -36.97 -38.89 -21.88
N LEU A 2 -35.83 -38.29 -22.23
CA LEU A 2 -35.18 -37.23 -21.46
C LEU A 2 -35.19 -35.98 -22.34
N SER A 3 -36.24 -35.18 -22.24
CA SER A 3 -36.26 -33.85 -22.85
C SER A 3 -35.38 -32.95 -22.00
N LEU A 4 -34.13 -32.78 -22.42
CA LEU A 4 -33.19 -31.86 -21.79
C LEU A 4 -33.73 -30.43 -21.95
N SER A 5 -34.12 -29.83 -20.82
CA SER A 5 -34.50 -28.42 -20.70
C SER A 5 -33.27 -27.53 -20.90
N ALA A 6 -32.76 -27.48 -22.13
CA ALA A 6 -31.67 -26.59 -22.53
C ALA A 6 -32.07 -25.10 -22.46
N SER A 7 -33.37 -24.81 -22.43
CA SER A 7 -33.93 -23.45 -22.38
C SER A 7 -33.65 -22.69 -21.08
N LYS A 8 -33.31 -23.36 -19.97
CA LYS A 8 -32.97 -22.69 -18.70
C LYS A 8 -31.56 -22.09 -18.67
N TRP A 9 -30.71 -22.45 -19.63
CA TRP A 9 -29.32 -22.01 -19.71
C TRP A 9 -29.06 -21.09 -20.90
N LEU A 10 -30.08 -20.80 -21.71
CA LEU A 10 -29.98 -19.85 -22.81
C LEU A 10 -30.19 -18.44 -22.27
N PRO A 11 -29.36 -17.45 -22.66
CA PRO A 11 -29.56 -16.06 -22.27
C PRO A 11 -30.97 -15.62 -22.64
N ASP A 12 -31.71 -15.07 -21.69
CA ASP A 12 -32.96 -14.39 -21.99
C ASP A 12 -32.60 -13.10 -22.72
N TRP A 13 -32.83 -13.01 -24.03
CA TRP A 13 -32.57 -11.79 -24.82
C TRP A 13 -33.62 -10.69 -24.53
N SER A 14 -33.93 -10.49 -23.26
CA SER A 14 -34.84 -9.47 -22.75
C SER A 14 -34.20 -8.08 -22.83
N ILE A 15 -35.00 -7.03 -22.77
CA ILE A 15 -34.51 -5.64 -22.68
C ILE A 15 -33.56 -5.46 -21.46
N GLY A 16 -33.78 -6.25 -20.40
CA GLY A 16 -32.93 -6.27 -19.21
C GLY A 16 -31.50 -6.74 -19.51
N THR A 17 -31.32 -7.79 -20.31
CA THR A 17 -29.97 -8.29 -20.65
C THR A 17 -29.21 -7.35 -21.58
N PHE A 18 -29.87 -6.72 -22.55
CA PHE A 18 -29.24 -5.69 -23.38
C PHE A 18 -28.81 -4.46 -22.56
N SER A 19 -29.64 -4.02 -21.61
CA SER A 19 -29.30 -2.92 -20.68
C SER A 19 -28.10 -3.29 -19.82
N ALA A 20 -28.09 -4.50 -19.24
CA ALA A 20 -26.95 -4.98 -18.46
C ALA A 20 -25.67 -5.02 -19.29
N ILE A 21 -25.71 -5.55 -20.51
CA ILE A 21 -24.55 -5.58 -21.42
C ILE A 21 -24.08 -4.15 -21.73
N ALA A 22 -24.99 -3.22 -22.05
CA ALA A 22 -24.64 -1.83 -22.33
C ALA A 22 -23.97 -1.14 -21.14
N VAL A 23 -24.44 -1.38 -19.91
CA VAL A 23 -23.82 -0.87 -18.69
C VAL A 23 -22.43 -1.47 -18.49
N HIS A 24 -22.26 -2.78 -18.68
CA HIS A 24 -20.95 -3.43 -18.53
C HIS A 24 -19.96 -2.95 -19.59
N VAL A 25 -20.37 -2.86 -20.85
CA VAL A 25 -19.53 -2.33 -21.94
C VAL A 25 -19.18 -0.86 -21.68
N GLY A 26 -20.16 -0.04 -21.27
CA GLY A 26 -19.95 1.36 -20.90
C GLY A 26 -18.96 1.51 -19.74
N TYR A 27 -19.09 0.68 -18.70
CA TYR A 27 -18.16 0.63 -17.58
C TYR A 27 -16.75 0.23 -18.03
N LEU A 28 -16.61 -0.82 -18.84
CA LEU A 28 -15.31 -1.27 -19.35
C LEU A 28 -14.64 -0.21 -20.26
N LEU A 29 -15.40 0.49 -21.09
CA LEU A 29 -14.90 1.60 -21.89
C LEU A 29 -14.44 2.76 -21.02
N LEU A 30 -15.24 3.14 -20.02
CA LEU A 30 -14.87 4.17 -19.05
C LEU A 30 -13.59 3.80 -18.30
N VAL A 31 -13.49 2.58 -17.77
CA VAL A 31 -12.29 2.05 -17.13
C VAL A 31 -11.10 2.10 -18.08
N ARG A 32 -11.26 1.65 -19.34
CA ARG A 32 -10.17 1.65 -20.33
C ARG A 32 -9.66 3.07 -20.64
N LEU A 33 -10.55 4.06 -20.72
CA LEU A 33 -10.20 5.46 -20.97
C LEU A 33 -9.53 6.12 -19.77
N LEU A 34 -10.00 5.83 -18.55
CA LEU A 34 -9.49 6.44 -17.33
C LEU A 34 -8.20 5.77 -16.82
N ARG A 35 -8.02 4.46 -17.05
CA ARG A 35 -6.91 3.65 -16.52
C ARG A 35 -5.53 4.24 -16.79
N TRP A 36 -5.31 4.78 -17.99
CA TRP A 36 -3.99 5.28 -18.41
C TRP A 36 -3.77 6.77 -18.18
N ARG A 37 -4.76 7.51 -17.66
CA ARG A 37 -4.64 8.97 -17.52
C ARG A 37 -3.50 9.37 -16.59
N ARG A 38 -3.43 8.76 -15.40
CA ARG A 38 -2.40 9.06 -14.40
C ARG A 38 -1.03 8.55 -14.85
N TYR A 39 -0.97 7.32 -15.36
CA TYR A 39 0.26 6.75 -15.94
C TYR A 39 0.90 7.67 -16.98
N ASN A 40 0.11 8.14 -17.95
CA ASN A 40 0.58 9.05 -19.00
C ASN A 40 1.03 10.40 -18.45
N GLU A 41 0.34 10.93 -17.42
CA GLU A 41 0.72 12.18 -16.76
C GLU A 41 2.10 12.07 -16.09
N VAL A 42 2.33 11.00 -15.32
CA VAL A 42 3.60 10.74 -14.62
C VAL A 42 4.74 10.53 -15.62
N HIS A 43 4.53 9.72 -16.66
CA HIS A 43 5.55 9.48 -17.69
C HIS A 43 5.90 10.75 -18.45
N ARG A 44 4.92 11.61 -18.76
CA ARG A 44 5.19 12.90 -19.41
C ARG A 44 6.04 13.82 -18.53
N ARG A 45 5.87 13.77 -17.20
CA ARG A 45 6.61 14.62 -16.24
C ARG A 45 8.03 14.10 -15.98
N PHE A 46 8.20 12.78 -15.84
CA PHE A 46 9.42 12.21 -15.26
C PHE A 46 10.20 11.27 -16.19
N ALA A 47 9.63 10.73 -17.27
CA ALA A 47 10.30 9.70 -18.08
C ALA A 47 11.63 10.16 -18.70
N GLY A 48 11.74 11.44 -19.06
CA GLY A 48 12.98 12.03 -19.58
C GLY A 48 14.02 12.41 -18.51
N ARG A 49 13.62 12.43 -17.22
CA ARG A 49 14.41 12.93 -16.08
C ARG A 49 14.72 11.87 -15.05
N LEU A 50 14.55 10.58 -15.37
CA LEU A 50 14.74 9.48 -14.41
C LEU A 50 16.11 9.45 -13.72
N LYS A 51 17.15 10.01 -14.34
CA LYS A 51 18.51 10.09 -13.77
C LYS A 51 18.70 11.24 -12.78
N ASP A 52 17.86 12.27 -12.87
CA ASP A 52 17.97 13.54 -12.15
C ASP A 52 16.72 13.80 -11.30
N LEU A 53 16.15 12.74 -10.71
CA LEU A 53 15.02 12.83 -9.80
C LEU A 53 15.47 13.30 -8.41
N THR A 54 14.75 14.25 -7.83
CA THR A 54 14.90 14.53 -6.41
C THR A 54 14.27 13.41 -5.57
N VAL A 55 14.63 13.31 -4.29
CA VAL A 55 14.06 12.31 -3.38
C VAL A 55 12.55 12.49 -3.25
N GLU A 56 12.06 13.73 -3.27
CA GLU A 56 10.65 14.07 -3.20
C GLU A 56 9.90 13.65 -4.48
N GLU A 57 10.49 13.89 -5.65
CA GLU A 57 9.92 13.44 -6.93
C GLU A 57 9.86 11.91 -6.99
N ALA A 58 10.89 11.21 -6.50
CA ALA A 58 10.90 9.76 -6.39
C ALA A 58 9.80 9.26 -5.44
N GLN A 59 9.62 9.90 -4.28
CA GLN A 59 8.56 9.57 -3.33
C GLN A 59 7.17 9.82 -3.95
N GLU A 60 6.96 10.91 -4.69
CA GLU A 60 5.70 11.18 -5.40
C GLU A 60 5.35 10.04 -6.38
N ILE A 61 6.34 9.60 -7.18
CA ILE A 61 6.15 8.51 -8.15
C ILE A 61 5.76 7.20 -7.44
N VAL A 62 6.50 6.83 -6.39
CA VAL A 62 6.27 5.59 -5.63
C VAL A 62 4.92 5.62 -4.92
N SER A 63 4.56 6.74 -4.27
CA SER A 63 3.26 6.91 -3.63
C SER A 63 2.12 6.79 -4.65
N LEU A 64 2.22 7.45 -5.81
CA LEU A 64 1.19 7.33 -6.85
C LEU A 64 1.02 5.88 -7.34
N SER A 65 2.11 5.17 -7.58
CA SER A 65 2.02 3.77 -8.03
C SER A 65 1.40 2.88 -6.94
N SER A 66 1.88 3.02 -5.69
CA SER A 66 1.41 2.28 -4.52
C SER A 66 -0.09 2.50 -4.22
N ASN A 67 -0.60 3.70 -4.45
CA ASN A 67 -1.97 4.10 -4.14
C ASN A 67 -3.01 3.77 -5.23
N PHE A 68 -2.58 3.63 -6.49
CA PHE A 68 -3.51 3.57 -7.61
C PHE A 68 -3.33 2.33 -8.50
N ASP A 69 -2.09 1.90 -8.73
CA ASP A 69 -1.80 0.84 -9.71
C ASP A 69 -1.64 -0.53 -9.05
N ILE A 70 -0.92 -0.58 -7.93
CA ILE A 70 -0.48 -1.82 -7.29
C ILE A 70 -1.04 -2.02 -5.88
N VAL A 71 -2.10 -1.30 -5.50
CA VAL A 71 -2.69 -1.29 -4.13
C VAL A 71 -2.80 -2.68 -3.50
N PHE A 72 -3.37 -3.65 -4.23
CA PHE A 72 -3.51 -5.02 -3.74
C PHE A 72 -2.16 -5.73 -3.57
N VAL A 73 -1.25 -5.56 -4.54
CA VAL A 73 0.08 -6.17 -4.53
C VAL A 73 0.94 -5.56 -3.43
N SER A 74 0.93 -4.24 -3.25
CA SER A 74 1.63 -3.55 -2.16
C SER A 74 1.10 -3.98 -0.79
N GLY A 75 -0.21 -4.17 -0.64
CA GLY A 75 -0.81 -4.69 0.59
C GLY A 75 -0.37 -6.13 0.89
N LEU A 76 -0.39 -7.01 -0.12
CA LEU A 76 0.07 -8.39 0.00
C LEU A 76 1.57 -8.46 0.32
N ALA A 77 2.37 -7.65 -0.36
CA ALA A 77 3.81 -7.53 -0.13
C ALA A 77 4.12 -7.08 1.30
N GLY A 78 3.39 -6.10 1.83
CA GLY A 78 3.50 -5.68 3.23
C GLY A 78 3.19 -6.82 4.21
N ALA A 79 2.17 -7.64 3.93
CA ALA A 79 1.88 -8.83 4.75
C ALA A 79 3.01 -9.88 4.69
N VAL A 80 3.59 -10.11 3.52
CA VAL A 80 4.74 -11.02 3.34
C VAL A 80 5.99 -10.48 4.04
N ALA A 81 6.28 -9.19 3.91
CA ALA A 81 7.37 -8.51 4.60
C ALA A 81 7.23 -8.66 6.12
N PHE A 82 6.03 -8.43 6.65
CA PHE A 82 5.75 -8.61 8.07
C PHE A 82 5.94 -10.07 8.52
N MET A 83 5.46 -11.06 7.76
CA MET A 83 5.72 -12.46 8.09
C MET A 83 7.23 -12.78 8.13
N LYS A 84 8.02 -12.20 7.20
CA LYS A 84 9.48 -12.36 7.16
C LYS A 84 10.19 -11.72 8.35
N THR A 85 9.70 -10.60 8.88
CA THR A 85 10.29 -9.98 10.08
C THR A 85 9.97 -10.77 11.35
N LEU A 86 8.80 -11.43 11.41
CA LEU A 86 8.45 -12.34 12.49
C LEU A 86 9.22 -13.67 12.45
N ALA A 87 9.74 -14.06 11.29
CA ALA A 87 10.53 -15.27 11.12
C ALA A 87 11.97 -15.16 11.69
N ILE A 88 12.40 -13.95 12.07
CA ILE A 88 13.70 -13.72 12.70
C ILE A 88 13.63 -14.21 14.15
N PRO A 89 14.56 -15.10 14.59
CA PRO A 89 14.52 -15.66 15.95
C PRO A 89 14.56 -14.61 17.06
N SER A 90 15.37 -13.55 16.93
CA SER A 90 15.48 -12.45 17.89
C SER A 90 14.15 -11.69 18.05
N THR A 91 13.53 -11.31 16.94
CA THR A 91 12.23 -10.63 16.91
C THR A 91 11.12 -11.51 17.49
N SER A 92 11.07 -12.78 17.09
CA SER A 92 10.05 -13.73 17.56
C SER A 92 10.16 -13.96 19.07
N ASP A 93 11.38 -14.18 19.58
CA ASP A 93 11.65 -14.38 21.01
C ASP A 93 11.28 -13.13 21.83
N LEU A 94 11.57 -11.92 21.32
CA LEU A 94 11.16 -10.67 21.95
C LEU A 94 9.63 -10.56 22.04
N LEU A 95 8.90 -10.90 20.98
CA LEU A 95 7.43 -10.81 20.96
C LEU A 95 6.77 -11.83 21.90
N VAL A 96 7.37 -13.02 22.03
CA VAL A 96 6.94 -14.02 23.01
C VAL A 96 7.17 -13.51 24.44
N LYS A 97 8.36 -12.95 24.73
CA LYS A 97 8.71 -12.42 26.07
C LYS A 97 7.85 -11.24 26.49
N THR A 98 7.57 -10.33 25.56
CA THR A 98 6.77 -9.13 25.83
C THR A 98 5.27 -9.41 25.89
N GLY A 99 4.82 -10.55 25.37
CA GLY A 99 3.40 -10.90 25.31
C GLY A 99 2.60 -10.06 24.31
N GLU A 100 3.27 -9.30 23.45
CA GLU A 100 2.66 -8.39 22.47
C GLU A 100 1.94 -9.13 21.32
N MET A 101 2.10 -10.45 21.22
CA MET A 101 1.33 -11.32 20.31
C MET A 101 0.60 -12.46 21.03
N ARG A 102 0.33 -12.30 22.34
CA ARG A 102 -0.28 -13.36 23.16
C ARG A 102 -1.77 -13.55 22.92
N SER A 103 -2.47 -12.52 22.43
CA SER A 103 -3.90 -12.59 22.15
C SER A 103 -4.20 -12.06 20.76
N ASP A 104 -5.30 -12.53 20.18
CA ASP A 104 -5.79 -12.09 18.86
C ASP A 104 -5.98 -10.58 18.79
N PHE A 105 -6.37 -9.94 19.90
CA PHE A 105 -6.49 -8.48 19.99
C PHE A 105 -5.14 -7.76 19.82
N TYR A 106 -4.09 -8.20 20.51
CA TYR A 106 -2.77 -7.58 20.38
C TYR A 106 -2.13 -7.90 19.03
N THR A 107 -2.28 -9.14 18.54
CA THR A 107 -1.78 -9.57 17.23
C THR A 107 -2.47 -8.84 16.09
N SER A 108 -3.79 -8.69 16.12
CA SER A 108 -4.54 -7.93 15.10
C SER A 108 -4.20 -6.44 15.12
N LYS A 109 -3.98 -5.85 16.30
CA LYS A 109 -3.48 -4.47 16.41
C LYS A 109 -2.10 -4.32 15.75
N ARG A 110 -1.15 -5.21 16.04
CA ARG A 110 0.20 -5.17 15.47
C ARG A 110 0.20 -5.42 13.97
N LEU A 111 -0.67 -6.31 13.50
CA LEU A 111 -0.90 -6.53 12.08
C LEU A 111 -1.50 -5.28 11.43
N ALA A 112 -2.47 -4.61 12.05
CA ALA A 112 -3.03 -3.36 11.55
C ALA A 112 -2.02 -2.19 11.55
N ASP A 113 -1.06 -2.20 12.48
CA ASP A 113 0.04 -1.23 12.52
C ASP A 113 1.06 -1.46 11.37
N CYS A 114 1.17 -2.68 10.83
CA CYS A 114 2.24 -3.08 9.87
C CYS A 114 1.77 -3.50 8.48
N ALA A 115 0.55 -4.03 8.35
CA ALA A 115 0.07 -4.71 7.16
C ALA A 115 -1.42 -4.46 6.92
N TYR A 116 -1.73 -4.26 5.64
CA TYR A 116 -3.04 -4.14 5.04
C TYR A 116 -3.99 -5.28 5.45
N SER A 117 -5.18 -4.96 5.99
CA SER A 117 -6.29 -5.91 6.01
C SER A 117 -6.86 -6.00 4.58
N PRO A 118 -6.89 -7.17 3.94
CA PRO A 118 -7.36 -7.32 2.57
C PRO A 118 -8.87 -7.09 2.38
N PHE A 119 -9.63 -6.84 3.46
CA PHE A 119 -11.09 -6.86 3.43
C PHE A 119 -11.78 -5.49 3.63
N GLU A 120 -11.08 -4.45 4.07
CA GLU A 120 -11.67 -3.11 4.25
C GLU A 120 -10.85 -2.05 3.50
N ALA A 121 -10.97 -2.08 2.19
CA ALA A 121 -10.28 -1.17 1.28
C ALA A 121 -11.01 0.20 1.22
N VAL A 122 -10.21 1.27 1.28
CA VAL A 122 -10.46 2.69 0.92
C VAL A 122 -10.43 3.70 2.07
N VAL A 123 -10.97 3.42 3.28
CA VAL A 123 -11.06 4.47 4.33
C VAL A 123 -10.01 4.34 5.45
N ILE A 124 -9.50 3.14 5.73
CA ILE A 124 -8.56 2.88 6.84
C ILE A 124 -7.09 2.95 6.38
N TRP A 125 -6.84 3.06 5.07
CA TRP A 125 -5.51 3.02 4.46
C TRP A 125 -4.59 4.19 4.87
N THR A 126 -5.15 5.29 5.40
CA THR A 126 -4.43 6.54 5.66
C THR A 126 -3.65 6.60 6.98
N SER A 127 -3.73 5.60 7.88
CA SER A 127 -3.33 5.83 9.29
C SER A 127 -2.09 5.10 9.81
N SER A 128 -1.54 4.06 9.14
CA SER A 128 -0.40 3.31 9.72
C SER A 128 0.77 3.10 8.76
N VAL A 129 0.58 2.37 7.64
CA VAL A 129 1.65 2.19 6.63
C VAL A 129 1.83 3.45 5.78
N GLY A 130 0.74 4.19 5.50
CA GLY A 130 0.81 5.51 4.88
C GLY A 130 1.59 6.52 5.73
N THR A 131 1.66 6.37 7.06
CA THR A 131 2.51 7.24 7.88
C THR A 131 4.01 7.00 7.65
N TRP A 132 4.42 5.88 7.06
CA TRP A 132 5.83 5.62 6.76
C TRP A 132 6.15 5.76 5.26
N ALA A 133 5.22 5.33 4.39
CA ALA A 133 5.38 5.43 2.94
C ALA A 133 4.92 6.79 2.37
N ASP A 134 3.88 7.38 2.95
CA ASP A 134 3.23 8.60 2.47
C ASP A 134 3.45 9.81 3.40
N CYS A 135 4.11 9.64 4.56
CA CYS A 135 4.63 10.79 5.27
C CYS A 135 5.74 11.39 4.39
N PRO A 136 5.54 12.60 3.90
CA PRO A 136 6.49 13.20 2.99
C PRO A 136 7.81 13.45 3.72
N LEU A 137 8.92 13.03 3.11
CA LEU A 137 10.25 13.48 3.53
C LEU A 137 10.36 15.01 3.39
N GLY A 138 9.54 15.64 2.54
CA GLY A 138 9.23 17.08 2.53
C GLY A 138 7.92 17.40 1.79
N LYS A 139 7.17 18.43 2.26
CA LYS A 139 5.79 18.85 1.87
C LYS A 139 4.71 17.74 1.79
N ALA A 140 3.50 18.00 2.31
CA ALA A 140 2.31 17.17 2.05
C ALA A 140 2.25 16.70 0.59
N LEU A 141 1.88 15.42 0.35
CA LEU A 141 1.84 14.70 -0.93
C LEU A 141 1.28 15.47 -2.15
N PHE A 142 0.63 16.61 -1.92
CA PHE A 142 0.24 17.60 -2.92
C PHE A 142 0.90 18.94 -2.60
N SER A 143 2.09 19.20 -3.16
CA SER A 143 2.65 20.54 -3.08
C SER A 143 1.84 21.51 -3.93
N GLU A 144 1.26 22.52 -3.28
CA GLU A 144 0.52 23.60 -3.96
C GLU A 144 1.41 24.46 -4.88
N LYS A 145 2.74 24.44 -4.70
CA LYS A 145 3.71 25.24 -5.48
C LYS A 145 4.99 24.45 -5.81
N PRO A 146 5.22 24.12 -7.09
CA PRO A 146 6.49 23.53 -7.54
C PRO A 146 7.64 24.53 -7.30
N GLY A 147 8.74 24.08 -6.69
CA GLY A 147 10.00 24.84 -6.61
C GLY A 147 10.26 25.70 -5.35
N ALA A 148 9.38 25.70 -4.34
CA ALA A 148 9.70 26.35 -3.06
C ALA A 148 10.68 25.50 -2.22
N PRO A 149 11.63 26.11 -1.47
CA PRO A 149 12.66 25.38 -0.73
C PRO A 149 12.06 24.34 0.22
N THR A 150 12.70 23.17 0.28
CA THR A 150 12.25 21.98 1.02
C THR A 150 12.19 22.28 2.52
N GLN A 151 11.00 22.65 3.01
CA GLN A 151 10.74 22.67 4.44
C GLN A 151 10.43 21.24 4.88
N LEU A 152 11.41 20.64 5.53
CA LEU A 152 11.38 19.34 6.17
C LEU A 152 10.18 19.24 7.13
N ASP A 153 9.29 18.27 6.93
CA ASP A 153 8.10 18.13 7.78
C ASP A 153 8.53 17.67 9.20
N PRO A 154 8.26 18.45 10.26
CA PRO A 154 8.60 18.04 11.63
C PRO A 154 7.91 16.73 12.06
N HIS A 155 6.82 16.33 11.41
CA HIS A 155 6.11 15.08 11.74
C HIS A 155 6.93 13.83 11.43
N ALA A 156 7.69 13.82 10.33
CA ALA A 156 8.55 12.67 9.99
C ALA A 156 9.63 12.45 11.06
N TYR A 157 10.28 13.53 11.51
CA TYR A 157 11.26 13.49 12.58
C TYR A 157 10.66 13.08 13.91
N LEU A 158 9.46 13.58 14.23
CA LEU A 158 8.74 13.20 15.43
C LEU A 158 8.33 11.72 15.40
N ALA A 159 7.91 11.19 14.25
CA ALA A 159 7.57 9.78 14.08
C ALA A 159 8.79 8.87 14.29
N ILE A 160 9.92 9.20 13.67
CA ILE A 160 11.19 8.47 13.86
C ILE A 160 11.61 8.52 15.34
N ALA A 161 11.58 9.70 15.96
CA ALA A 161 11.92 9.85 17.38
C ALA A 161 11.00 9.03 18.30
N ARG A 162 9.69 8.95 17.99
CA ARG A 162 8.72 8.13 18.73
C ARG A 162 9.00 6.63 18.58
N VAL A 163 9.35 6.16 17.38
CA VAL A 163 9.73 4.76 17.15
C VAL A 163 11.01 4.41 17.88
N ASN A 164 12.03 5.27 17.80
CA ASN A 164 13.26 5.10 18.56
C ASN A 164 12.98 5.07 20.07
N TRP A 165 12.08 5.92 20.57
CA TRP A 165 11.67 5.91 21.98
C TRP A 165 10.91 4.64 22.38
N LEU A 166 10.06 4.10 21.51
CA LEU A 166 9.35 2.84 21.76
C LEU A 166 10.33 1.67 21.81
N HIS A 167 11.24 1.61 20.83
CA HIS A 167 12.15 0.49 20.72
C HIS A 167 13.31 0.52 21.72
N ARG A 168 13.70 1.69 22.28
CA ARG A 168 14.75 1.77 23.31
C ARG A 168 14.47 0.94 24.56
N LYS A 169 13.23 0.50 24.75
CA LYS A 169 12.78 -0.31 25.88
C LYS A 169 13.19 -1.77 25.75
N TYR A 170 13.62 -2.17 24.56
CA TYR A 170 13.96 -3.54 24.21
C TYR A 170 15.39 -3.59 23.67
N ASP A 171 16.05 -4.73 23.84
CA ASP A 171 17.39 -4.98 23.32
C ASP A 171 17.28 -5.47 21.88
N ILE A 172 17.19 -4.53 20.93
CA ILE A 172 17.09 -4.80 19.49
C ILE A 172 18.41 -4.40 18.85
N SER A 173 19.04 -5.33 18.13
CA SER A 173 20.32 -5.07 17.47
C SER A 173 20.16 -4.15 16.25
N ASN A 174 21.21 -3.41 15.91
CA ASN A 174 21.21 -2.62 14.66
C ASN A 174 21.06 -3.50 13.42
N ASP A 175 21.56 -4.74 13.46
CA ASP A 175 21.43 -5.70 12.37
C ASP A 175 19.96 -6.11 12.18
N ASP A 176 19.21 -6.30 13.26
CA ASP A 176 17.76 -6.58 13.20
C ASP A 176 16.98 -5.40 12.60
N TYR A 177 17.36 -4.16 12.93
CA TYR A 177 16.77 -2.97 12.29
C TYR A 177 17.07 -2.91 10.79
N LEU A 178 18.33 -3.11 10.39
CA LEU A 178 18.74 -3.05 9.00
C LEU A 178 18.09 -4.18 8.18
N TYR A 179 18.04 -5.38 8.73
CA TYR A 179 17.35 -6.50 8.09
C TYR A 179 15.86 -6.19 7.93
N THR A 180 15.18 -5.74 8.99
CA THR A 180 13.77 -5.38 8.94
C THR A 180 13.50 -4.29 7.91
N LEU A 181 14.32 -3.23 7.89
CA LEU A 181 14.22 -2.15 6.90
C LEU A 181 14.44 -2.69 5.47
N SER A 182 15.45 -3.53 5.27
CA SER A 182 15.76 -4.11 3.95
C SER A 182 14.61 -4.96 3.42
N VAL A 183 13.93 -5.71 4.30
CA VAL A 183 12.75 -6.52 3.93
C VAL A 183 11.64 -5.61 3.43
N PHE A 184 11.35 -4.50 4.13
CA PHE A 184 10.33 -3.56 3.66
C PHE A 184 10.73 -2.87 2.35
N VAL A 185 12.00 -2.47 2.20
CA VAL A 185 12.49 -1.81 0.98
C VAL A 185 12.47 -2.74 -0.24
N LEU A 186 12.74 -4.04 -0.06
CA LEU A 186 12.84 -5.00 -1.16
C LEU A 186 11.51 -5.68 -1.50
N GLU A 187 10.62 -5.84 -0.53
CA GLU A 187 9.33 -6.49 -0.75
C GLU A 187 8.26 -5.50 -1.23
N LEU A 188 8.30 -4.25 -0.77
CA LEU A 188 7.37 -3.22 -1.25
C LEU A 188 7.74 -2.85 -2.70
N PRO A 189 6.82 -2.99 -3.68
CA PRO A 189 7.09 -2.65 -5.08
C PRO A 189 7.15 -1.15 -5.34
#